data_AF-A0ABD0YZ51-F1
#
_entry.id   AF-A0ABD0YZ51-F1
#
_cell.length_a   1.000
_cell.length_b   1.000
_cell.length_c   1.000
_cell.angle_alpha   90.00
_cell.angle_beta   90.00
_cell.angle_gamma   90.00
#
_symmetry.space_group_name_H-M   'P 1'
#
loop_
_entity.id
_entity.type
_entity.pdbx_description
1 polymer ?
#
loop_
_entity_poly.entity_id
_entity_poly.type
_entity_poly.pdbx_seq_one_letter_code
_entity_poly.pdbx_strand_id
1 'polypeptide(L)'
;MIDNVKTLDDSQVEKTYERFRYIVGQYKGQPHLLNSYLSNILDRIVSVVKTESVPPHIKHRAFQYMQLITNVRGYKIVVQHLPHDSSDLEPVLTMLEAQDQFDTSTWETRYCLLLWLSIIVKIPFHMSKFDGSDGSDPTFTPIMQRYLYYFNGNNFLF
;
A
#
# COMPACT_ATOMS: atom_id res chain seq x y z
N MET A 1 -4.21 -34.79 -4.54
CA MET A 1 -5.66 -34.51 -4.73
C MET A 1 -6.09 -33.17 -4.12
N ILE A 2 -5.29 -32.55 -3.24
CA ILE A 2 -5.58 -31.25 -2.61
C ILE A 2 -5.03 -30.08 -3.46
N ASP A 3 -4.06 -30.34 -4.34
CA ASP A 3 -3.42 -29.33 -5.19
C ASP A 3 -4.33 -28.76 -6.28
N ASN A 4 -5.37 -29.50 -6.69
CA ASN A 4 -6.33 -29.03 -7.70
C ASN A 4 -7.35 -28.02 -7.15
N VAL A 5 -7.54 -27.92 -5.82
CA VAL A 5 -8.49 -26.96 -5.23
C VAL A 5 -7.86 -25.57 -5.11
N LYS A 6 -6.55 -25.47 -4.83
CA LYS A 6 -5.82 -24.18 -4.82
C LYS A 6 -5.70 -23.56 -6.21
N THR A 7 -5.46 -24.38 -7.24
CA THR A 7 -5.31 -23.90 -8.62
C THR A 7 -6.63 -23.37 -9.21
N LEU A 8 -7.78 -23.87 -8.75
CA LEU A 8 -9.09 -23.35 -9.13
C LEU A 8 -9.33 -21.93 -8.58
N ASP A 9 -8.89 -21.63 -7.37
CA ASP A 9 -9.01 -20.29 -6.77
C ASP A 9 -8.05 -19.30 -7.44
N ASP A 10 -6.77 -19.68 -7.60
CA ASP A 10 -5.77 -18.84 -8.26
C ASP A 10 -6.13 -18.53 -9.73
N SER A 11 -6.72 -19.50 -10.46
CA SER A 11 -7.18 -19.26 -11.83
C SER A 11 -8.32 -18.24 -11.90
N GLN A 12 -9.24 -18.26 -10.94
CA GLN A 12 -10.37 -17.31 -10.92
C GLN A 12 -9.95 -15.92 -10.49
N VAL A 13 -9.01 -15.85 -9.55
CA VAL A 13 -8.33 -14.61 -9.19
C VAL A 13 -7.69 -13.98 -10.41
N GLU A 14 -6.87 -14.73 -11.14
CA GLU A 14 -6.14 -14.23 -12.30
C GLU A 14 -7.10 -13.72 -13.37
N LYS A 15 -8.16 -14.48 -13.66
CA LYS A 15 -9.22 -14.04 -14.58
C LYS A 15 -9.92 -12.77 -14.13
N THR A 16 -10.16 -12.62 -12.82
CA THR A 16 -10.80 -11.41 -12.26
C THR A 16 -9.89 -10.20 -12.40
N TYR A 17 -8.59 -10.39 -12.14
CA TYR A 17 -7.58 -9.36 -12.30
C TYR A 17 -7.44 -8.93 -13.76
N GLU A 18 -7.31 -9.88 -14.70
CA GLU A 18 -7.20 -9.58 -16.13
C GLU A 18 -8.48 -8.94 -16.69
N ARG A 19 -9.66 -9.37 -16.21
CA ARG A 19 -10.93 -8.70 -16.54
C ARG A 19 -10.95 -7.25 -16.06
N PHE A 20 -10.53 -7.01 -14.82
CA PHE A 20 -10.44 -5.65 -14.28
C PHE A 20 -9.43 -4.80 -15.05
N ARG A 21 -8.26 -5.34 -15.34
CA ARG A 21 -7.22 -4.71 -16.17
C ARG A 21 -7.76 -4.33 -17.55
N TYR A 22 -8.50 -5.23 -18.19
CA TYR A 22 -9.14 -4.97 -19.47
C TYR A 22 -10.14 -3.81 -19.37
N ILE A 23 -11.04 -3.84 -18.38
CA ILE A 23 -12.06 -2.81 -18.15
C ILE A 23 -11.40 -1.45 -17.90
N VAL A 24 -10.50 -1.38 -16.92
CA VAL A 24 -9.77 -0.14 -16.58
C VAL A 24 -8.94 0.34 -17.77
N GLY A 25 -8.38 -0.58 -18.54
CA GLY A 25 -7.66 -0.29 -19.79
C GLY A 25 -8.50 0.43 -20.85
N GLN A 26 -9.82 0.18 -20.92
CA GLN A 26 -10.70 0.87 -21.88
C GLN A 26 -10.79 2.38 -21.60
N TYR A 27 -10.57 2.80 -20.36
CA TYR A 27 -10.60 4.21 -19.98
C TYR A 27 -9.36 4.97 -20.40
N LYS A 28 -8.30 4.34 -20.94
CA LYS A 28 -7.07 5.04 -21.37
C LYS A 28 -7.34 6.15 -22.40
N GLY A 29 -8.31 5.96 -23.31
CA GLY A 29 -8.66 6.97 -24.32
C GLY A 29 -9.37 8.20 -23.73
N GLN A 30 -10.15 8.01 -22.65
CA GLN A 30 -10.83 9.09 -21.95
C GLN A 30 -10.77 8.83 -20.43
N PRO A 31 -9.61 9.10 -19.78
CA PRO A 31 -9.39 8.69 -18.41
C PRO A 31 -10.44 9.25 -17.45
N HIS A 32 -10.84 10.51 -17.63
CA HIS A 32 -11.79 11.24 -16.78
C HIS A 32 -13.12 10.51 -16.51
N LEU A 33 -13.57 9.62 -17.40
CA LEU A 33 -14.76 8.81 -17.21
C LEU A 33 -14.66 7.85 -16.01
N LEU A 34 -13.45 7.48 -15.56
CA LEU A 34 -13.26 6.67 -14.36
C LEU A 34 -13.47 7.47 -13.05
N ASN A 35 -13.54 8.81 -13.11
CA ASN A 35 -13.58 9.66 -11.90
C ASN A 35 -14.75 9.33 -10.98
N SER A 36 -15.93 9.06 -11.55
CA SER A 36 -17.15 8.77 -10.79
C SER A 36 -17.05 7.48 -9.96
N TYR A 37 -16.17 6.56 -10.34
CA TYR A 37 -15.96 5.28 -9.65
C TYR A 37 -14.70 5.27 -8.79
N LEU A 38 -13.78 6.20 -9.03
CA LEU A 38 -12.44 6.18 -8.47
C LEU A 38 -12.43 6.21 -6.94
N SER A 39 -13.22 7.11 -6.33
CA SER A 39 -13.32 7.19 -4.87
C SER A 39 -13.75 5.85 -4.27
N ASN A 40 -14.89 5.30 -4.71
CA ASN A 40 -15.43 4.06 -4.16
C ASN A 40 -14.45 2.87 -4.30
N ILE A 41 -13.76 2.77 -5.44
CA ILE A 41 -12.79 1.70 -5.66
C ILE A 41 -11.57 1.87 -4.75
N LEU A 42 -11.01 3.07 -4.66
CA LEU A 42 -9.85 3.34 -3.81
C LEU A 42 -10.19 3.22 -2.32
N ASP A 43 -11.35 3.70 -1.89
CA ASP A 43 -11.85 3.57 -0.51
C ASP A 43 -11.96 2.10 -0.10
N ARG A 44 -12.45 1.24 -1.00
CA ARG A 44 -12.51 -0.22 -0.77
C ARG A 44 -11.12 -0.84 -0.66
N ILE A 45 -10.20 -0.46 -1.55
CA ILE A 45 -8.82 -0.95 -1.51
C ILE A 45 -8.16 -0.58 -0.19
N VAL A 46 -8.25 0.70 0.20
CA VAL A 46 -7.72 1.23 1.45
C VAL A 46 -8.33 0.49 2.64
N SER A 47 -9.65 0.28 2.65
CA SER A 47 -10.34 -0.46 3.71
C SER A 47 -9.81 -1.90 3.85
N VAL A 48 -9.59 -2.61 2.73
CA VAL A 48 -9.03 -3.96 2.74
C VAL A 48 -7.60 -3.96 3.28
N VAL A 49 -6.76 -3.03 2.84
CA VAL A 49 -5.35 -2.95 3.25
C VAL A 49 -5.21 -2.59 4.74
N LYS A 50 -6.05 -1.68 5.25
CA LYS A 50 -6.06 -1.28 6.66
C LYS A 50 -6.61 -2.34 7.60
N THR A 51 -7.35 -3.33 7.09
CA THR A 51 -7.90 -4.40 7.93
C THR A 51 -6.77 -5.35 8.37
N GLU A 52 -6.54 -5.45 9.68
CA GLU A 52 -5.48 -6.29 10.26
C GLU A 52 -5.71 -7.79 10.03
N SER A 53 -6.98 -8.24 10.04
CA SER A 53 -7.34 -9.64 9.84
C SER A 53 -7.11 -10.14 8.41
N VAL A 54 -6.81 -9.25 7.47
CA VAL A 54 -6.62 -9.59 6.05
C VAL A 54 -5.19 -10.11 5.82
N PRO A 55 -5.02 -11.30 5.22
CA PRO A 55 -3.69 -11.85 4.93
C PRO A 55 -2.83 -10.96 4.00
N PRO A 56 -1.50 -10.99 4.12
CA PRO A 56 -0.59 -10.17 3.30
C PRO A 56 -0.80 -10.31 1.79
N HIS A 57 -1.00 -11.53 1.27
CA HIS A 57 -1.22 -11.77 -0.15
C HIS A 57 -2.47 -11.07 -0.72
N ILE A 58 -3.52 -10.90 0.11
CA ILE A 58 -4.72 -10.15 -0.28
C ILE A 58 -4.42 -8.65 -0.31
N LYS A 59 -3.61 -8.14 0.63
CA LYS A 59 -3.15 -6.74 0.63
C LYS A 59 -2.30 -6.44 -0.60
N HIS A 60 -1.34 -7.32 -0.93
CA HIS A 60 -0.54 -7.21 -2.16
C HIS A 60 -1.41 -7.15 -3.40
N ARG A 61 -2.40 -8.02 -3.47
CA ARG A 61 -3.37 -8.05 -4.57
C ARG A 61 -4.18 -6.76 -4.63
N ALA A 62 -4.67 -6.24 -3.51
CA ALA A 62 -5.36 -4.95 -3.47
C ALA A 62 -4.48 -3.80 -4.00
N PHE A 63 -3.18 -3.82 -3.70
CA PHE A 63 -2.22 -2.86 -4.26
C PHE A 63 -1.97 -3.04 -5.77
N GLN A 64 -2.03 -4.26 -6.31
CA GLN A 64 -2.00 -4.47 -7.76
C GLN A 64 -3.20 -3.79 -8.46
N TYR A 65 -4.41 -3.91 -7.89
CA TYR A 65 -5.58 -3.18 -8.40
C TYR A 65 -5.38 -1.66 -8.34
N MET A 66 -4.82 -1.13 -7.24
CA MET A 66 -4.53 0.30 -7.11
C MET A 66 -3.49 0.77 -8.13
N GLN A 67 -2.46 -0.04 -8.38
CA GLN A 67 -1.43 0.25 -9.36
C GLN A 67 -2.01 0.33 -10.78
N LEU A 68 -2.94 -0.57 -11.15
CA LEU A 68 -3.60 -0.52 -12.45
C LEU A 68 -4.38 0.78 -12.66
N ILE A 69 -5.13 1.19 -11.64
CA ILE A 69 -5.86 2.46 -11.64
C ILE A 69 -4.89 3.64 -11.78
N THR A 70 -3.77 3.59 -11.04
CA THR A 70 -2.72 4.60 -11.07
C THR A 70 -2.11 4.74 -12.46
N ASN A 71 -1.89 3.63 -13.16
CA ASN A 71 -1.37 3.62 -14.53
C ASN A 71 -2.32 4.25 -15.55
N VAL A 72 -3.65 4.18 -15.35
CA VAL A 72 -4.63 4.74 -16.29
C VAL A 72 -4.98 6.20 -15.95
N ARG A 73 -5.13 6.54 -14.67
CA ARG A 73 -5.55 7.88 -14.25
C ARG A 73 -4.43 8.82 -13.90
N GLY A 74 -3.27 8.29 -13.55
CA GLY A 74 -2.11 9.04 -13.08
C GLY A 74 -2.09 9.17 -11.56
N TYR A 75 -0.87 9.08 -11.00
CA TYR A 75 -0.63 9.10 -9.56
C TYR A 75 -1.21 10.34 -8.86
N LYS A 76 -1.17 11.53 -9.49
CA LYS A 76 -1.66 12.77 -8.89
C LYS A 76 -3.13 12.70 -8.47
N ILE A 77 -3.96 12.03 -9.27
CA ILE A 77 -5.38 11.86 -8.95
C ILE A 77 -5.54 10.79 -7.88
N VAL A 78 -4.84 9.65 -8.00
CA VAL A 78 -4.95 8.56 -7.01
C VAL A 78 -4.53 9.03 -5.61
N VAL A 79 -3.43 9.77 -5.48
CA VAL A 79 -2.98 10.25 -4.17
C VAL A 79 -3.96 11.22 -3.52
N GLN A 80 -4.80 11.94 -4.28
CA GLN A 80 -5.85 12.81 -3.72
C GLN A 80 -7.00 12.04 -3.05
N HIS A 81 -7.11 10.74 -3.33
CA HIS A 81 -8.11 9.86 -2.72
C HIS A 81 -7.54 9.00 -1.59
N LEU A 82 -6.22 9.00 -1.38
CA LEU A 82 -5.62 8.25 -0.28
C LEU A 82 -5.89 8.96 1.05
N PRO A 83 -6.03 8.22 2.15
CA PRO A 83 -6.13 8.82 3.47
C PRO A 83 -4.95 9.74 3.80
N HIS A 84 -5.27 10.79 4.53
CA HIS A 84 -4.41 11.90 4.88
C HIS A 84 -4.35 12.06 6.42
N ASP A 85 -4.46 10.97 7.16
CA ASP A 85 -4.40 11.05 8.61
C ASP A 85 -3.01 10.66 9.11
N SER A 86 -2.52 11.35 10.14
CA SER A 86 -1.28 10.97 10.82
C SER A 86 -1.34 9.53 11.35
N SER A 87 -2.51 9.05 11.78
CA SER A 87 -2.73 7.67 12.24
C SER A 87 -2.43 6.61 11.18
N ASP A 88 -2.40 6.97 9.89
CA ASP A 88 -2.02 6.06 8.80
C ASP A 88 -0.50 5.92 8.63
N LEU A 89 0.31 6.77 9.27
CA LEU A 89 1.77 6.74 9.13
C LEU A 89 2.35 5.41 9.61
N GLU A 90 2.05 5.01 10.85
CA GLU A 90 2.61 3.81 11.46
C GLU A 90 2.21 2.52 10.72
N PRO A 91 0.92 2.32 10.34
CA PRO A 91 0.53 1.18 9.51
C PRO A 91 1.24 1.15 8.14
N VAL A 92 1.38 2.29 7.47
CA VAL A 92 2.03 2.36 6.15
C VAL A 92 3.53 2.06 6.25
N LEU A 93 4.21 2.58 7.27
CA LEU A 93 5.62 2.28 7.52
C LEU A 93 5.82 0.81 7.86
N THR A 94 5.02 0.27 8.77
CA THR A 94 5.07 -1.16 9.14
C THR A 94 4.89 -2.06 7.92
N MET A 95 3.95 -1.74 7.02
CA MET A 95 3.76 -2.49 5.78
C MET A 95 4.95 -2.35 4.82
N LEU A 96 5.58 -1.18 4.72
CA LEU A 96 6.78 -0.94 3.90
C LEU A 96 7.97 -1.76 4.39
N GLU A 97 8.18 -1.79 5.71
CA GLU A 97 9.33 -2.46 6.31
C GLU A 97 9.19 -3.98 6.31
N ALA A 98 7.95 -4.48 6.21
CA ALA A 98 7.69 -5.89 5.96
C ALA A 98 7.94 -6.31 4.50
N GLN A 99 8.20 -5.37 3.58
CA GLN A 99 8.51 -5.71 2.18
C GLN A 99 9.97 -6.11 2.03
N ASP A 100 10.23 -7.13 1.19
CA ASP A 100 11.57 -7.41 0.70
C ASP A 100 11.91 -6.44 -0.44
N GLN A 101 13.07 -5.79 -0.33
CA GLN A 101 13.59 -4.86 -1.32
C GLN A 101 14.07 -5.56 -2.60
N PHE A 102 14.47 -6.83 -2.52
CA PHE A 102 14.98 -7.60 -3.65
C PHE A 102 13.90 -8.41 -4.38
N ASP A 103 12.72 -8.55 -3.77
CA ASP A 103 11.59 -9.26 -4.36
C ASP A 103 10.96 -8.43 -5.49
N THR A 104 11.08 -8.90 -6.73
CA THR A 104 10.48 -8.23 -7.89
C THR A 104 8.99 -8.50 -8.05
N SER A 105 8.43 -9.50 -7.35
CA SER A 105 7.04 -9.93 -7.52
C SER A 105 6.01 -9.02 -6.85
N THR A 106 6.39 -8.28 -5.81
CA THR A 106 5.49 -7.40 -5.04
C THR A 106 5.76 -5.91 -5.23
N TRP A 107 6.41 -5.53 -6.33
CA TRP A 107 6.80 -4.14 -6.59
C TRP A 107 5.62 -3.15 -6.58
N GLU A 108 4.42 -3.56 -6.98
CA GLU A 108 3.21 -2.74 -6.94
C GLU A 108 2.87 -2.33 -5.51
N THR A 109 3.10 -3.21 -4.53
CA THR A 109 2.87 -2.91 -3.12
C THR A 109 3.80 -1.81 -2.64
N ARG A 110 5.11 -1.96 -2.88
CA ARG A 110 6.11 -0.94 -2.52
C ARG A 110 5.80 0.39 -3.19
N TYR A 111 5.51 0.38 -4.48
CA TYR A 111 5.13 1.59 -5.22
C TYR A 111 3.93 2.30 -4.59
N CYS A 112 2.86 1.55 -4.31
CA CYS A 112 1.62 2.07 -3.75
C CYS A 112 1.80 2.61 -2.33
N LEU A 113 2.56 1.91 -1.49
CA LEU A 113 2.86 2.35 -0.14
C LEU A 113 3.73 3.61 -0.14
N LEU A 114 4.71 3.74 -1.05
CA LEU A 114 5.51 4.96 -1.20
C LEU A 114 4.66 6.15 -1.67
N LEU A 115 3.70 5.93 -2.58
CA LEU A 115 2.74 6.97 -2.96
C LEU A 115 1.91 7.42 -1.75
N TRP A 116 1.43 6.47 -0.94
CA TRP A 116 0.66 6.79 0.25
C TRP A 116 1.51 7.53 1.30
N LEU A 117 2.72 7.06 1.56
CA LEU A 117 3.66 7.74 2.45
C LEU A 117 3.92 9.17 1.97
N SER A 118 4.09 9.38 0.66
CA SER A 118 4.37 10.71 0.08
C SER A 118 3.28 11.76 0.32
N ILE A 119 2.04 11.32 0.60
CA ILE A 119 0.94 12.23 0.92
C ILE A 119 0.75 12.39 2.43
N ILE A 120 0.96 11.32 3.21
CA ILE A 120 0.93 11.40 4.68
C ILE A 120 1.99 12.38 5.20
N VAL A 121 3.21 12.34 4.64
CA VAL A 121 4.32 13.22 5.06
C VAL A 121 4.12 14.71 4.72
N LYS A 122 3.16 15.04 3.85
CA LYS A 122 2.84 16.44 3.50
C LYS A 122 1.99 17.13 4.56
N ILE A 123 1.46 16.39 5.51
CA ILE A 123 0.50 16.88 6.48
C ILE A 123 1.29 17.30 7.71
N PRO A 124 1.04 18.49 8.29
CA PRO A 124 1.70 18.90 9.50
C PRO A 124 1.25 17.98 10.64
N PHE A 125 2.10 17.04 11.04
CA PHE A 125 1.89 16.22 12.23
C PHE A 125 3.06 16.38 13.19
N HIS A 126 2.76 16.26 14.48
CA HIS A 126 3.79 16.26 15.52
C HIS A 126 4.40 14.86 15.60
N MET A 127 5.69 14.71 15.28
CA MET A 127 6.42 13.46 15.44
C MET A 127 6.38 12.92 16.88
N SER A 128 6.19 13.81 17.86
CA SER A 128 6.03 13.45 19.27
C SER A 128 4.83 12.54 19.57
N LYS A 129 3.84 12.43 18.67
CA LYS A 129 2.74 11.45 18.81
C LYS A 129 3.18 10.01 18.53
N PHE A 130 4.32 9.83 17.89
CA PHE A 130 4.86 8.52 17.51
C PHE A 130 6.10 8.13 18.31
N ASP A 131 6.75 9.10 18.95
CA ASP A 131 7.64 8.83 20.07
C ASP A 131 6.74 8.52 21.28
N GLY A 132 6.41 7.24 21.47
CA GLY A 132 5.52 6.74 22.52
C GLY A 132 5.74 7.44 23.86
N SER A 133 4.87 8.39 24.17
CA SER A 133 4.74 8.95 25.51
C SER A 133 3.94 7.97 26.33
N ASP A 134 4.58 6.91 26.80
CA ASP A 134 4.29 6.20 28.05
C ASP A 134 5.21 4.97 28.10
N GLY A 135 6.35 5.11 28.79
CA GLY A 135 7.40 4.11 28.95
C GLY A 135 6.98 2.86 29.73
N SER A 136 5.90 2.21 29.29
CA SER A 136 5.27 1.05 29.90
C SER A 136 5.41 -0.24 29.07
N ASP A 137 5.79 -0.13 27.79
CA ASP A 137 6.04 -1.29 26.93
C ASP A 137 7.54 -1.39 26.55
N PRO A 138 8.29 -2.37 27.11
CA PRO A 138 9.71 -2.56 26.82
C PRO A 138 9.98 -3.04 25.38
N THR A 139 8.95 -3.33 24.59
CA THR A 139 9.07 -3.73 23.18
C THR A 139 8.84 -2.57 22.21
N PHE A 140 8.33 -1.42 22.68
CA PHE A 140 8.08 -0.27 21.84
C PHE A 140 9.38 0.48 21.54
N THR A 141 9.89 0.36 20.32
CA THR A 141 10.96 1.23 19.83
C THR A 141 10.34 2.50 19.23
N PRO A 142 10.64 3.70 19.76
CA PRO A 142 10.22 4.95 19.14
C PRO A 142 10.62 5.00 17.67
N ILE A 143 9.75 5.55 16.81
CA ILE A 143 10.00 5.64 15.36
C ILE A 143 11.38 6.24 15.07
N MET A 144 11.78 7.29 15.81
CA MET A 144 13.09 7.92 15.65
C MET A 144 14.24 6.94 15.94
N GLN A 145 14.11 6.10 16.96
CA GLN A 145 15.13 5.13 17.34
C GLN A 145 15.27 4.00 16.32
N ARG A 146 14.16 3.61 15.69
CA ARG A 146 14.15 2.67 14.56
C ARG A 146 14.92 3.22 13.36
N TYR A 147 14.69 4.49 13.00
CA TYR A 147 15.47 5.15 11.95
C TYR A 147 16.97 5.22 12.30
N LEU A 148 17.32 5.60 13.53
CA LEU A 148 18.73 5.64 13.96
C LEU A 148 19.41 4.27 13.90
N TYR A 149 18.69 3.19 14.18
CA TYR A 149 19.21 1.83 14.03
C TYR A 149 19.49 1.49 12.56
N TYR A 150 18.55 1.78 11.64
CA TYR A 150 18.77 1.54 10.21
C TYR A 150 19.90 2.39 9.62
N PHE A 151 20.04 3.65 10.05
CA PHE A 151 21.10 4.54 9.58
C PHE A 151 22.49 4.21 10.17
N ASN A 152 22.57 3.76 11.42
CA ASN A 152 23.84 3.36 12.02
C ASN A 152 24.26 1.91 11.66
N GLY A 153 23.31 1.06 11.24
CA GLY A 153 23.56 -0.34 10.90
C GLY A 153 24.03 -0.59 9.46
N ASN A 154 23.79 0.35 8.54
CA ASN A 154 24.20 0.23 7.14
C ASN A 154 25.21 1.33 6.77
N ASN A 155 26.47 0.93 6.59
CA ASN A 155 27.44 1.70 5.81
C ASN A 155 26.88 1.91 4.40
N PHE A 156 26.26 3.07 4.16
CA PHE A 156 25.88 3.53 2.84
C PHE A 156 27.16 3.70 1.98
N LEU A 157 27.43 2.74 1.11
CA LEU A 157 28.19 2.98 -0.12
C LEU A 157 27.18 3.49 -1.15
N PHE A 158 27.24 4.79 -1.43
CA PHE A 158 26.84 5.34 -2.72
C PHE A 158 27.79 4.84 -3.81
#